data_AF-A0A7S4F5I2-F1
#
_entry.id   AF-A0A7S4F5I2-F1
#
_cell.length_a   1.000
_cell.length_b   1.000
_cell.length_c   1.000
_cell.angle_alpha   90.00
_cell.angle_beta   90.00
_cell.angle_gamma   90.00
#
_symmetry.space_group_name_H-M   'P 1'
#
loop_
_entity.id
_entity.type
_entity.pdbx_description
1 polymer ?
#
loop_
_entity_poly.entity_id
_entity_poly.type
_entity_poly.pdbx_seq_one_letter_code
_entity_poly.pdbx_strand_id
1 'polypeptide(L)'
;LEPYTSYSIELQSGRFDHADRLFYSMAEAWSSCNNSLADVKELIPEFFYLPDFLVNGGDLDLGVRQDSQVVGDVVLPPWAASASSFVALHRRALESEHVSSNLHLWIDLIFGSKQRGPSAEAAANVFFYLTYEGAVDLEAVA
;
A
#
# COMPACT_ATOMS: atom_id res chain seq x y z
N LEU A 1 -1.69 13.78 5.56
CA LEU A 1 -0.27 14.20 5.56
C LEU A 1 -0.04 15.06 4.32
N GLU A 2 0.34 16.32 4.49
CA GLU A 2 0.69 17.17 3.34
C GLU A 2 2.08 16.80 2.76
N PRO A 3 2.31 16.98 1.45
CA PRO A 3 1.39 17.52 0.43
C PRO A 3 0.42 16.49 -0.18
N TYR A 4 0.49 15.22 0.25
CA TYR A 4 -0.30 14.13 -0.33
C TYR A 4 -1.81 14.29 -0.14
N THR A 5 -2.23 14.92 0.97
CA THR A 5 -3.62 15.30 1.20
C THR A 5 -4.11 16.25 0.11
N SER A 6 -3.37 17.33 -0.17
CA SER A 6 -3.70 18.27 -1.26
C SER A 6 -3.77 17.57 -2.63
N TYR A 7 -2.78 16.73 -2.95
CA TYR A 7 -2.76 15.98 -4.22
C TYR A 7 -3.95 15.00 -4.34
N SER A 8 -4.31 14.32 -3.25
CA SER A 8 -5.47 13.41 -3.25
C SER A 8 -6.77 14.16 -3.51
N ILE A 9 -6.95 15.36 -2.95
CA ILE A 9 -8.13 16.20 -3.16
C ILE A 9 -8.19 16.69 -4.61
N GLU A 10 -7.05 17.13 -5.16
CA GLU A 10 -6.97 17.60 -6.55
C GLU A 10 -7.34 16.48 -7.54
N LEU A 11 -6.78 15.28 -7.35
CA LEU A 11 -7.10 14.10 -8.16
C LEU A 11 -8.57 13.69 -8.05
N GLN A 12 -9.22 13.99 -6.92
CA GLN A 12 -10.62 13.66 -6.63
C GLN A 12 -11.57 14.85 -6.83
N SER A 13 -11.23 15.76 -7.76
CA SER A 13 -12.07 16.88 -8.18
C SER A 13 -12.43 17.86 -7.04
N GLY A 14 -11.47 18.15 -6.16
CA GLY A 14 -11.60 19.16 -5.11
C GLY A 14 -12.24 18.67 -3.81
N ARG A 15 -12.33 17.36 -3.59
CA ARG A 15 -12.85 16.76 -2.35
C ARG A 15 -12.16 15.44 -2.02
N PHE A 16 -12.34 14.92 -0.80
CA PHE A 16 -11.94 13.55 -0.48
C PHE A 16 -12.76 12.52 -1.25
N ASP A 17 -12.19 11.33 -1.41
CA ASP A 17 -12.90 10.19 -1.98
C ASP A 17 -14.03 9.70 -1.05
N HIS A 18 -14.88 8.80 -1.54
CA HIS A 18 -15.91 8.14 -0.74
C HIS A 18 -15.28 7.45 0.48
N ALA A 19 -15.85 7.66 1.66
CA ALA A 19 -15.31 7.18 2.94
C ALA A 19 -14.98 5.67 2.94
N ASP A 20 -15.84 4.83 2.37
CA ASP A 20 -15.62 3.38 2.25
C ASP A 20 -14.44 2.96 1.35
N ARG A 21 -13.91 3.87 0.52
CA ARG A 21 -12.73 3.62 -0.33
C ARG A 21 -11.44 4.18 0.25
N LEU A 22 -11.52 4.97 1.31
CA LEU A 22 -10.35 5.53 1.97
C LEU A 22 -9.59 4.44 2.74
N PHE A 23 -8.28 4.61 2.81
CA PHE A 23 -7.45 3.79 3.70
C PHE A 23 -7.74 4.16 5.15
N TYR A 24 -8.51 3.31 5.83
CA TYR A 24 -8.97 3.60 7.19
C TYR A 24 -8.62 2.48 8.19
N SER A 25 -8.28 1.26 7.74
CA SER A 25 -8.00 0.13 8.62
C SER A 25 -6.91 -0.77 8.04
N MET A 26 -5.92 -1.09 8.87
CA MET A 26 -4.85 -2.02 8.48
C MET A 26 -5.40 -3.44 8.28
N ALA A 27 -6.35 -3.85 9.12
CA ALA A 27 -6.95 -5.19 9.05
C ALA A 27 -7.76 -5.38 7.76
N GLU A 28 -8.55 -4.37 7.37
CA GLU A 28 -9.30 -4.45 6.10
C GLU A 28 -8.39 -4.30 4.89
N ALA A 29 -7.39 -3.41 4.93
CA ALA A 29 -6.42 -3.30 3.86
C ALA A 29 -5.64 -4.60 3.63
N TRP A 30 -5.32 -5.33 4.70
CA TRP A 30 -4.71 -6.67 4.64
C TRP A 30 -5.69 -7.71 4.10
N SER A 31 -6.93 -7.72 4.59
CA SER A 31 -7.98 -8.64 4.15
C SER A 31 -8.27 -8.48 2.66
N SER A 32 -8.37 -7.24 2.17
CA SER A 32 -8.58 -6.94 0.76
C SER A 32 -7.48 -7.55 -0.11
N CYS A 33 -6.20 -7.36 0.25
CA CYS A 33 -5.09 -7.93 -0.52
C CYS A 33 -5.05 -9.46 -0.57
N ASN A 34 -5.60 -10.13 0.45
CA ASN A 34 -5.58 -11.59 0.52
C ASN A 34 -6.83 -12.25 -0.09
N ASN A 35 -7.91 -11.48 -0.27
CA ASN A 35 -9.20 -12.01 -0.68
C ASN A 35 -9.73 -11.42 -1.99
N SER A 36 -9.13 -10.34 -2.49
CA SER A 36 -9.51 -9.69 -3.76
C SER A 36 -8.47 -9.92 -4.83
N LEU A 37 -8.90 -10.46 -5.98
CA LEU A 37 -8.04 -10.62 -7.17
C LEU A 37 -7.65 -9.28 -7.81
N ALA A 38 -8.31 -8.19 -7.43
CA ALA A 38 -8.05 -6.86 -7.96
C ALA A 38 -7.14 -6.00 -7.06
N ASP A 39 -6.81 -6.47 -5.86
CA ASP A 39 -6.00 -5.73 -4.90
C ASP A 39 -4.71 -6.49 -4.59
N VAL A 40 -3.67 -6.23 -5.37
CA VAL A 40 -2.35 -6.88 -5.26
C VAL A 40 -1.27 -5.90 -4.79
N LYS A 41 -1.66 -4.88 -4.03
CA LYS A 41 -0.74 -3.82 -3.57
C LYS A 41 0.25 -4.32 -2.52
N GLU A 42 1.45 -3.77 -2.57
CA GLU A 42 2.52 -3.97 -1.60
C GLU A 42 2.64 -2.77 -0.64
N LEU A 43 3.40 -2.92 0.44
CA LEU A 43 3.62 -1.84 1.41
C LEU A 43 4.57 -0.76 0.87
N ILE A 44 4.32 0.48 1.28
CA ILE A 44 5.21 1.63 1.05
C ILE A 44 6.24 1.77 2.19
N PRO A 45 7.39 2.44 1.96
CA PRO A 45 8.43 2.62 2.98
C PRO A 45 7.94 3.24 4.29
N GLU A 46 6.96 4.13 4.25
CA GLU A 46 6.42 4.87 5.41
C GLU A 46 5.95 3.93 6.52
N PHE A 47 5.46 2.73 6.19
CA PHE A 47 5.10 1.69 7.17
C PHE A 47 6.25 1.27 8.09
N PHE A 48 7.49 1.57 7.73
CA PHE A 48 8.69 1.19 8.47
C PHE A 48 9.44 2.38 9.09
N TYR A 49 8.97 3.62 8.90
CA TYR A 49 9.63 4.77 9.52
C TYR A 49 8.78 5.98 9.88
N LEU A 50 7.58 6.14 9.32
CA LEU A 50 6.78 7.35 9.47
C LEU A 50 5.43 6.98 10.11
N PRO A 51 5.21 7.20 11.41
CA PRO A 51 3.90 6.92 12.01
C PRO A 51 2.82 7.94 11.63
N ASP A 52 3.21 9.14 11.20
CA ASP A 52 2.31 10.28 11.00
C ASP A 52 1.25 10.06 9.91
N PHE A 53 1.49 9.20 8.92
CA PHE A 53 0.49 8.92 7.88
C PHE A 53 -0.70 8.07 8.39
N LEU A 54 -0.57 7.46 9.59
CA LEU A 54 -1.62 6.67 10.23
C LEU A 54 -2.52 7.50 11.14
N VAL A 55 -2.21 8.78 11.34
CA VAL A 55 -2.90 9.67 12.28
C VAL A 55 -3.50 10.83 11.51
N ASN A 56 -4.79 11.10 11.72
CA ASN A 56 -5.48 12.29 11.23
C ASN A 56 -5.16 13.51 12.11
N GLY A 57 -3.87 13.88 12.18
CA GLY A 57 -3.42 14.98 13.04
C GLY A 57 -3.95 16.36 12.63
N GLY A 58 -4.51 16.48 11.43
CA GLY A 58 -5.15 17.70 10.92
C GLY A 58 -6.66 17.77 11.19
N ASP A 59 -7.23 16.76 11.83
CA ASP A 59 -8.68 16.65 12.12
C ASP A 59 -9.54 16.85 10.85
N LEU A 60 -9.08 16.24 9.75
CA LEU A 60 -9.72 16.33 8.44
C LEU A 60 -11.09 15.63 8.46
N ASP A 61 -12.08 16.21 7.78
CA ASP A 61 -13.36 15.54 7.52
C ASP A 61 -13.19 14.50 6.39
N LEU A 62 -12.96 13.25 6.79
CA LEU A 62 -12.81 12.11 5.91
C LEU A 62 -14.14 11.38 5.62
N GLY A 63 -15.25 11.93 6.11
CA GLY A 63 -16.60 11.41 5.91
C GLY A 63 -16.98 10.23 6.81
N VAL A 64 -18.14 9.66 6.49
CA VAL A 64 -18.76 8.55 7.24
C VAL A 64 -19.03 7.40 6.29
N ARG A 65 -18.65 6.20 6.70
CA ARG A 65 -18.83 4.96 5.96
C ARG A 65 -20.28 4.48 5.99
N GLN A 66 -20.61 3.53 5.12
CA GLN A 66 -21.96 2.93 5.06
C GLN A 66 -22.36 2.22 6.36
N ASP A 67 -21.40 1.71 7.11
CA ASP A 67 -21.60 1.10 8.43
C ASP A 67 -21.73 2.13 9.57
N SER A 68 -21.86 3.42 9.24
CA SER A 68 -21.94 4.56 10.16
C SER A 68 -20.66 4.84 10.96
N GLN A 69 -19.53 4.25 10.60
CA GLN A 69 -18.24 4.61 11.20
C GLN A 69 -17.70 5.91 10.59
N VAL A 70 -17.33 6.86 11.45
CA VAL A 70 -16.62 8.08 11.05
C VAL A 70 -15.17 7.72 10.74
N VAL A 71 -14.66 8.19 9.61
CA VAL A 71 -13.26 7.96 9.22
C VAL A 71 -12.37 9.00 9.91
N GLY A 72 -11.29 8.55 10.56
CA GLY A 72 -10.34 9.39 11.29
C GLY A 72 -8.95 8.78 11.27
N ASP A 73 -8.34 8.61 12.45
CA ASP A 73 -7.10 7.83 12.59
C ASP A 73 -7.27 6.42 12.00
N VAL A 74 -6.20 5.88 11.41
CA VAL A 74 -6.21 4.53 10.85
C VAL A 74 -6.39 3.52 11.98
N VAL A 75 -7.35 2.61 11.83
CA VAL A 75 -7.59 1.52 12.77
C VAL A 75 -6.42 0.54 12.72
N LEU A 76 -5.68 0.47 13.81
CA LEU A 76 -4.51 -0.38 13.98
C LEU A 76 -4.88 -1.73 14.63
N PRO A 77 -4.05 -2.77 14.45
CA PRO A 77 -4.26 -4.05 15.13
C PRO A 77 -4.22 -3.94 16.68
N PRO A 78 -4.90 -4.83 17.43
CA PRO A 78 -4.99 -4.75 18.89
C PRO A 78 -3.65 -4.78 19.64
N TRP A 79 -2.58 -5.29 19.03
CA TRP A 79 -1.25 -5.33 19.62
C TRP A 79 -0.49 -4.00 19.50
N ALA A 80 -0.96 -3.07 18.67
CA ALA A 80 -0.36 -1.75 18.51
C ALA A 80 -1.02 -0.76 19.46
N ALA A 81 -0.26 -0.30 20.46
CA ALA A 81 -0.73 0.72 21.40
C ALA A 81 -0.85 2.12 20.78
N SER A 82 -0.12 2.37 19.69
CA SER A 82 -0.09 3.64 18.94
C SER A 82 0.52 3.44 17.55
N ALA A 83 0.31 4.41 16.65
CA ALA A 83 0.96 4.43 15.32
C ALA A 83 2.50 4.31 15.42
N SER A 84 3.12 4.98 16.39
CA SER A 84 4.55 4.86 16.65
C SER A 84 4.97 3.44 17.04
N SER A 85 4.21 2.78 17.92
CA SER A 85 4.50 1.39 18.31
C SER A 85 4.31 0.40 17.16
N PHE A 86 3.30 0.65 16.31
CA PHE A 86 3.02 -0.13 15.11
C PHE A 86 4.19 -0.07 14.13
N VAL A 87 4.61 1.14 13.74
CA VAL A 87 5.74 1.36 12.82
C VAL A 87 7.05 0.84 13.41
N ALA A 88 7.28 1.02 14.71
CA ALA A 88 8.47 0.49 15.37
C ALA A 88 8.52 -1.05 15.31
N LEU A 89 7.39 -1.73 15.47
CA LEU A 89 7.33 -3.19 15.35
C LEU A 89 7.52 -3.64 13.90
N HIS A 90 6.89 -2.95 12.93
CA HIS A 90 7.12 -3.20 11.50
C HIS A 90 8.60 -3.10 11.13
N ARG A 91 9.30 -2.06 11.60
CA ARG A 91 10.75 -1.93 11.38
C ARG A 91 11.52 -3.10 11.99
N ARG A 92 11.23 -3.50 13.24
CA ARG A 92 11.89 -4.65 13.86
C ARG A 92 11.63 -5.95 13.10
N ALA A 93 10.43 -6.12 12.55
CA ALA A 93 10.10 -7.29 11.72
C ALA A 93 10.91 -7.27 10.41
N LEU A 94 11.02 -6.11 9.74
CA LEU A 94 11.82 -5.95 8.53
C LEU A 94 13.32 -6.26 8.77
N GLU A 95 13.85 -5.84 9.91
CA GLU A 95 15.26 -6.08 10.31
C GLU A 95 15.48 -7.45 10.98
N SER A 96 14.48 -8.33 10.97
CA SER A 96 14.59 -9.66 11.59
C SER A 96 15.46 -10.61 10.77
N GLU A 97 16.00 -11.63 11.43
CA GLU A 97 16.75 -12.71 10.77
C GLU A 97 15.89 -13.44 9.72
N HIS A 98 14.59 -13.60 9.99
CA HIS A 98 13.66 -14.23 9.05
C HIS A 98 13.59 -13.42 7.76
N VAL A 99 13.37 -12.10 7.84
CA VAL A 99 13.31 -11.26 6.65
C VAL A 99 14.68 -11.19 5.98
N SER A 100 15.76 -10.97 6.73
CA SER A 100 17.12 -10.92 6.17
C SER A 100 17.48 -12.19 5.39
N SER A 101 17.08 -13.36 5.88
CA SER A 101 17.33 -14.65 5.22
C SER A 101 16.48 -14.88 3.97
N ASN A 102 15.40 -14.11 3.76
CA ASN A 102 14.42 -14.37 2.69
C ASN A 102 14.17 -13.17 1.76
N LEU A 103 14.61 -11.96 2.11
CA LEU A 103 14.29 -10.73 1.37
C LEU A 103 14.77 -10.78 -0.09
N HIS A 104 15.88 -11.46 -0.34
CA HIS A 104 16.39 -11.68 -1.70
C HIS A 104 15.38 -12.39 -2.62
N LEU A 105 14.49 -13.23 -2.08
CA LEU A 105 13.44 -13.88 -2.85
C LEU A 105 12.35 -12.90 -3.30
N TRP A 106 12.05 -11.89 -2.47
CA TRP A 106 11.15 -10.80 -2.86
C TRP A 106 11.82 -9.87 -3.87
N ILE A 107 13.13 -9.59 -3.70
CA ILE A 107 13.92 -8.82 -4.68
C ILE A 107 13.89 -9.53 -6.05
N ASP A 108 13.99 -10.86 -6.09
CA ASP A 108 13.89 -11.62 -7.35
C ASP A 108 12.56 -11.41 -8.08
N LEU A 109 11.45 -11.22 -7.36
CA LEU A 109 10.13 -10.97 -7.92
C LEU A 109 10.03 -9.55 -8.49
N ILE A 110 10.47 -8.54 -7.74
CA ILE A 110 10.25 -7.14 -8.10
C ILE A 110 11.31 -6.64 -9.09
N PHE A 111 12.58 -7.03 -8.91
CA PHE A 111 13.72 -6.47 -9.64
C PHE A 111 14.61 -7.54 -10.30
N GLY A 112 14.48 -8.80 -9.91
CA GLY A 112 15.38 -9.87 -10.37
C GLY A 112 14.80 -10.77 -11.45
N SER A 113 15.27 -12.02 -11.49
CA SER A 113 15.01 -12.94 -12.61
C SER A 113 13.58 -13.47 -12.67
N LYS A 114 12.76 -13.24 -11.63
CA LYS A 114 11.34 -13.66 -11.59
C LYS A 114 10.39 -12.52 -11.93
N GLN A 115 10.90 -11.40 -12.44
CA GLN A 115 10.07 -10.28 -12.90
C GLN A 115 9.36 -10.56 -14.23
N ARG A 116 9.98 -11.35 -15.14
CA ARG A 116 9.45 -11.63 -16.49
C ARG A 116 9.69 -13.07 -16.94
N GLY A 117 9.00 -13.48 -18.01
CA GLY A 117 9.19 -14.77 -18.68
C GLY A 117 8.69 -15.97 -17.86
N PRO A 118 9.12 -17.21 -18.20
CA PRO A 118 8.61 -18.42 -17.58
C PRO A 118 8.79 -18.48 -16.05
N SER A 119 9.85 -17.87 -15.53
CA SER A 119 10.09 -17.78 -14.08
C SER A 119 9.05 -16.92 -13.36
N ALA A 120 8.54 -15.87 -14.00
CA ALA A 120 7.46 -15.03 -13.46
C ALA A 120 6.12 -15.78 -13.49
N GLU A 121 5.82 -16.50 -14.58
CA GLU A 121 4.62 -17.34 -14.69
C GLU A 121 4.59 -18.41 -13.59
N ALA A 122 5.71 -19.12 -13.40
CA ALA A 122 5.84 -20.14 -12.35
C ALA A 122 5.69 -19.56 -10.93
N ALA A 123 6.01 -18.28 -10.74
CA ALA A 123 5.88 -17.57 -9.47
C ALA A 123 4.54 -16.80 -9.32
N ALA A 124 3.63 -16.89 -10.29
CA ALA A 124 2.40 -16.10 -10.35
C ALA A 124 2.64 -14.57 -10.25
N ASN A 125 3.72 -14.09 -10.87
CA ASN A 125 4.21 -12.71 -10.78
C ASN A 125 4.15 -11.99 -12.14
N VAL A 126 3.07 -12.19 -12.90
CA VAL A 126 2.87 -11.57 -14.21
C VAL A 126 1.82 -10.47 -14.11
N PHE A 127 2.22 -9.24 -14.46
CA PHE A 127 1.36 -8.06 -14.45
C PHE A 127 0.88 -7.73 -15.86
N PHE A 128 -0.03 -6.76 -15.97
CA PHE A 128 -0.56 -6.31 -17.24
C PHE A 128 0.57 -5.84 -18.17
N TYR A 129 0.57 -6.24 -19.44
CA TYR A 129 1.72 -6.07 -20.33
C TYR A 129 2.25 -4.63 -20.45
N LEU A 130 1.38 -3.61 -20.33
CA LEU A 130 1.75 -2.19 -20.35
C LEU A 130 2.58 -1.73 -19.14
N THR A 131 2.65 -2.54 -18.08
CA THR A 131 3.47 -2.22 -16.89
C THR A 131 4.95 -2.56 -17.08
N TYR A 132 5.28 -3.27 -18.16
CA TYR A 132 6.66 -3.61 -18.48
C TYR A 132 7.28 -2.57 -19.42
N GLU A 133 8.43 -2.05 -19.03
CA GLU A 133 9.24 -1.19 -19.90
C GLU A 133 9.51 -1.86 -21.25
N GLY A 134 9.36 -1.08 -22.33
CA GLY A 134 9.53 -1.50 -23.72
C GLY A 134 8.32 -2.22 -24.32
N ALA A 135 7.20 -2.36 -23.60
CA ALA A 135 6.00 -3.05 -24.12
C ALA A 135 5.28 -2.27 -25.23
N VAL A 136 5.40 -0.95 -25.25
CA VAL A 136 4.84 -0.06 -26.28
C VAL A 136 5.89 0.98 -26.64
N ASP A 137 6.09 1.19 -27.94
CA ASP A 137 6.83 2.31 -28.49
C ASP A 137 5.86 3.48 -28.70
N LEU A 138 5.95 4.51 -27.86
CA LEU A 138 5.10 5.69 -27.94
C LEU A 138 5.41 6.53 -29.19
N GLU A 139 6.64 6.48 -29.71
CA GLU A 139 7.04 7.22 -30.90
C GLU A 139 6.46 6.60 -32.17
N ALA A 140 6.19 5.29 -32.16
CA ALA A 140 5.58 4.57 -33.27
C ALA A 140 4.05 4.79 -33.40
N VAL A 141 3.41 5.42 -32.42
CA VAL A 141 1.95 5.65 -32.36
C VAL A 141 1.56 7.09 -32.72
N ALA A 142 2.53 8.01 -32.80
CA ALA A 142 2.34 9.42 -33.17
C ALA A 142 2.32 9.64 -34.69
#